data_AF-A0A8C9G805-F1
#
_entry.id   AF-A0A8C9G805-F1
#
_cell.length_a   1.000
_cell.length_b   1.000
_cell.length_c   1.000
_cell.angle_alpha   90.00
_cell.angle_beta   90.00
_cell.angle_gamma   90.00
#
_symmetry.space_group_name_H-M   'P 1'
#
loop_
_entity.id
_entity.type
_entity.pdbx_description
1 polymer ?
#
loop_
_entity_poly.entity_id
_entity_poly.type
_entity_poly.pdbx_seq_one_letter_code
_entity_poly.pdbx_strand_id
1 'polypeptide(L)' 'MLSGPCLPPGDAEEEEMPDVEIDIDDLLDAANEEERALKLQHRIRTERFLFQSLKFLEGR' A
#
# COMPACT_ATOMS: atom_id res chain seq x y z
N MET A 1 39.09 4.90 -9.00
CA MET A 1 38.74 4.06 -7.83
C MET A 1 37.79 4.87 -6.94
N LEU A 2 36.53 4.99 -7.31
CA LEU A 2 35.50 5.58 -6.43
C LEU A 2 34.43 4.51 -6.25
N SER A 3 34.72 3.51 -5.42
CA SER A 3 33.70 2.61 -4.89
C SER A 3 32.90 3.43 -3.89
N GLY A 4 31.79 4.00 -4.33
CA GLY A 4 30.71 4.39 -3.41
C GLY A 4 30.22 3.15 -2.67
N PRO A 5 29.64 3.29 -1.47
CA PRO A 5 29.04 2.14 -0.81
C PRO A 5 27.95 1.59 -1.72
N CYS A 6 28.15 0.36 -2.20
CA CYS A 6 27.06 -0.45 -2.75
C CYS A 6 26.03 -0.53 -1.62
N LEU A 7 24.95 0.25 -1.72
CA LEU A 7 23.76 -0.05 -0.94
C LEU A 7 23.43 -1.51 -1.24
N PRO A 8 23.31 -2.40 -0.24
CA PRO A 8 22.75 -3.71 -0.51
C PRO A 8 21.42 -3.50 -1.22
N PRO A 9 20.99 -4.39 -2.13
CA PRO A 9 19.58 -4.47 -2.46
C PRO A 9 18.89 -4.88 -1.16
N GLY A 10 18.57 -3.90 -0.32
CA GLY A 10 17.57 -4.08 0.70
C GLY A 10 16.33 -4.36 -0.11
N ASP A 11 15.88 -5.61 -0.07
CA ASP A 11 14.58 -6.02 -0.53
C ASP A 11 13.60 -4.96 -0.01
N ALA A 12 13.22 -4.02 -0.88
CA ALA A 12 12.02 -3.26 -0.67
C ALA A 12 10.97 -4.35 -0.80
N GLU A 13 10.62 -4.95 0.35
CA GLU A 13 9.77 -6.10 0.46
C GLU A 13 8.66 -5.93 -0.56
N GLU A 14 8.72 -6.68 -1.65
CA GLU A 14 7.57 -6.95 -2.49
C GLU A 14 6.65 -7.83 -1.62
N GLU A 15 6.18 -7.28 -0.50
CA GLU A 15 4.93 -7.72 0.07
C GLU A 15 3.94 -7.52 -1.06
N GLU A 16 3.57 -8.63 -1.71
CA GLU A 16 2.64 -8.66 -2.84
C GLU A 16 1.54 -7.64 -2.54
N MET A 17 1.56 -6.52 -3.27
CA MET A 17 0.53 -5.51 -3.07
C MET A 17 -0.80 -6.23 -3.26
N PRO A 18 -1.73 -6.17 -2.29
CA PRO A 18 -3.00 -6.85 -2.47
C PRO A 18 -3.66 -6.31 -3.73
N ASP A 19 -4.17 -7.22 -4.57
CA ASP A 19 -5.00 -6.88 -5.73
C ASP A 19 -6.32 -6.27 -5.22
N VAL A 20 -6.26 -5.01 -4.80
CA VAL A 20 -7.41 -4.26 -4.32
C VAL A 20 -8.04 -3.53 -5.51
N GLU A 21 -9.26 -3.93 -5.84
CA GLU A 21 -10.13 -3.18 -6.75
C GLU A 21 -10.70 -1.97 -5.98
N ILE A 22 -10.44 -0.77 -6.49
CA ILE A 22 -10.94 0.47 -5.89
C ILE A 22 -12.03 1.02 -6.79
N ASP A 23 -13.25 1.08 -6.28
CA ASP A 23 -14.39 1.66 -7.00
C ASP A 23 -14.14 3.14 -7.28
N ILE A 24 -14.08 3.49 -8.58
CA ILE A 24 -13.82 4.86 -9.01
C ILE A 24 -15.02 5.76 -8.69
N ASP A 25 -16.24 5.23 -8.74
CA ASP A 25 -17.46 5.98 -8.43
C ASP A 25 -17.49 6.44 -6.96
N ASP A 26 -17.03 5.62 -6.03
CA ASP A 26 -16.88 5.97 -4.60
C ASP A 26 -15.87 7.13 -4.37
N LEU A 27 -14.84 7.20 -5.22
CA LEU A 27 -13.86 8.29 -5.21
C LEU A 27 -14.38 9.54 -5.91
N LEU A 28 -15.20 9.39 -6.94
CA LEU A 28 -15.85 10.49 -7.67
C LEU A 28 -16.95 11.16 -6.83
N ASP A 29 -17.60 10.41 -5.94
CA ASP A 29 -18.61 10.91 -5.00
C ASP A 29 -18.03 11.73 -3.83
N ALA A 30 -16.70 11.82 -3.70
CA ALA A 30 -16.08 12.68 -2.70
C ALA A 30 -16.35 14.16 -2.99
N ALA A 31 -16.69 14.95 -1.96
CA ALA A 31 -17.09 16.34 -2.15
C ALA A 31 -15.91 17.25 -2.57
N ASN A 32 -14.67 16.81 -2.35
CA ASN A 32 -13.44 17.52 -2.72
C ASN A 32 -12.24 16.57 -2.87
N GLU A 33 -11.13 17.10 -3.37
CA GLU A 33 -9.91 16.31 -3.64
C GLU A 33 -9.20 15.82 -2.37
N GLU A 34 -9.28 16.54 -1.26
CA GLU A 34 -8.71 16.14 0.03
C GLU A 34 -9.49 14.95 0.63
N GLU A 35 -10.83 15.00 0.58
CA GLU A 35 -11.70 13.89 0.99
C GLU A 35 -11.48 12.66 0.09
N ARG A 36 -11.29 12.87 -1.22
CA ARG A 36 -10.96 11.81 -2.17
C ARG A 36 -9.61 11.16 -1.84
N ALA A 37 -8.59 11.98 -1.56
CA ALA A 37 -7.26 11.50 -1.18
C ALA A 37 -7.30 10.76 0.17
N LEU A 38 -8.08 11.24 1.14
CA LEU A 38 -8.28 10.59 2.42
C LEU A 38 -9.01 9.25 2.27
N LYS A 39 -10.08 9.17 1.46
CA LYS A 39 -10.78 7.91 1.18
C LYS A 39 -9.84 6.90 0.51
N LEU A 40 -9.08 7.34 -0.49
CA LEU A 40 -8.11 6.50 -1.19
C LEU A 40 -7.01 6.01 -0.24
N GLN A 41 -6.41 6.93 0.53
CA GLN A 41 -5.34 6.57 1.46
C GLN A 41 -5.88 5.69 2.61
N HIS A 42 -7.11 5.91 3.07
CA HIS A 42 -7.75 5.09 4.08
C HIS A 42 -8.02 3.68 3.55
N ARG A 43 -8.51 3.54 2.31
CA ARG A 43 -8.70 2.23 1.66
C ARG A 43 -7.36 1.51 1.54
N ILE A 44 -6.36 2.12 0.91
CA ILE A 44 -5.03 1.53 0.73
C ILE A 44 -4.39 1.17 2.07
N ARG A 45 -4.43 2.06 3.07
CA ARG A 45 -3.85 1.80 4.39
C ARG A 45 -4.58 0.66 5.11
N THR A 46 -5.91 0.61 5.03
CA THR A 46 -6.72 -0.42 5.70
C THR A 46 -6.52 -1.77 5.04
N GLU A 47 -6.60 -1.85 3.72
CA GLU A 47 -6.39 -3.09 2.96
C GLU A 47 -4.96 -3.60 3.14
N ARG A 48 -3.97 -2.71 3.13
CA ARG A 48 -2.58 -3.08 3.45
C ARG A 48 -2.45 -3.61 4.88
N PHE A 49 -3.12 -2.98 5.85
CA PHE A 49 -3.09 -3.44 7.24
C PHE A 49 -3.78 -4.80 7.42
N LEU A 50 -4.91 -5.03 6.76
CA LEU A 50 -5.62 -6.31 6.78
C LEU A 50 -4.78 -7.40 6.12
N PHE A 51 -4.16 -7.10 4.98
CA PHE A 51 -3.26 -8.03 4.29
C PHE A 51 -2.04 -8.39 5.13
N GLN A 52 -1.37 -7.40 5.73
CA GLN A 52 -0.26 -7.63 6.67
C GLN A 52 -0.69 -8.49 7.85
N SER A 53 -1.87 -8.20 8.42
CA SER A 53 -2.43 -8.96 9.54
C SER A 53 -2.77 -10.39 9.14
N LEU A 54 -3.27 -10.62 7.93
CA LEU A 54 -3.57 -11.95 7.39
C LEU A 54 -2.29 -12.75 7.15
N LYS A 55 -1.30 -12.17 6.46
CA LYS A 55 0.03 -12.80 6.27
C LYS A 55 0.70 -13.13 7.60
N PHE A 56 0.53 -12.28 8.62
CA PHE A 56 1.04 -12.55 9.97
C PHE A 56 0.35 -13.76 10.64
N LEU A 57 -0.94 -13.97 10.37
CA LEU A 57 -1.68 -15.14 10.87
C LEU A 57 -1.41 -16.42 10.06
N GLU A 58 -1.20 -16.28 8.75
CA GLU A 58 -0.90 -17.39 7.83
C GLU A 58 0.57 -17.87 7.93
N GLY A 59 1.48 -17.00 8.37
CA GLY A 59 2.89 -17.30 8.62
C GLY A 59 3.20 -18.00 9.96
N ARG A 60 2.22 -18.67 10.58
CA ARG A 60 2.45 -19.60 11.71
C ARG A 60 2.20 -21.05 11.30
#